data_AF-A0A248VS85-F1
#
_entry.id   AF-A0A248VS85-F1
#
_cell.length_a   1.000
_cell.length_b   1.000
_cell.length_c   1.000
_cell.angle_alpha   90.00
_cell.angle_beta   90.00
_cell.angle_gamma   90.00
#
_symmetry.space_group_name_H-M   'P 1'
#
loop_
_entity.id
_entity.type
_entity.pdbx_description
1 polymer ?
#
loop_
_entity_poly.entity_id
_entity_poly.type
_entity_poly.pdbx_seq_one_letter_code
_entity_poly.pdbx_strand_id
1 'polypeptide(L)'
;MHADANALALSRIHAVRPRWSGVVTAREAVELPEFTLLHAGPPFDDAGKPSAPVLSSAVLCCLYEGWAKDEAHAERLIAQGEVRLESAQAYGVVTPLAAVISPRTTLVEVTDANDHESRAWSLLGSGAGPQIRFGGRDGRIVERLKWRDDVLAPALSDALAQGPIDLFPLAQTGIDGGDDLHARTTSASAALRTLLAPRVDHADIDAMLAQTPLFFLTLWMAACKLMLAAASASASTLVVALAGNGERVGIRLAGSPSHWFTAEAGAPHGPRLDPQQHALAARLTGDSGVIDAAGFGAQALAFAAEPAQAFEAYLPAGWREKQPRIHTEPHPSFQRLPGVLDAARVVEQGIAPLAAIAMIGADGRAGLLGRGLYSAPRELFERAVKNFPADQA
;
A
#
# COMPACT_ATOMS: atom_id res chain seq x y z
N MET A 1 21.98 -3.62 21.98
CA MET A 1 21.40 -2.28 21.74
C MET A 1 20.15 -2.38 20.88
N HIS A 2 20.18 -3.00 19.69
CA HIS A 2 18.97 -3.15 18.84
C HIS A 2 17.78 -3.88 19.49
N ALA A 3 18.02 -4.92 20.30
CA ALA A 3 16.92 -5.70 20.89
C ALA A 3 15.98 -4.85 21.77
N ASP A 4 16.54 -3.92 22.56
CA ASP A 4 15.76 -3.02 23.41
C ASP A 4 15.03 -1.94 22.58
N ALA A 5 15.72 -1.38 21.58
CA ALA A 5 15.11 -0.44 20.63
C ALA A 5 13.96 -1.08 19.82
N ASN A 6 14.12 -2.34 19.38
CA ASN A 6 13.09 -3.08 18.67
C ASN A 6 11.90 -3.41 19.58
N ALA A 7 12.14 -3.79 20.84
CA ALA A 7 11.06 -4.01 21.80
C ALA A 7 10.24 -2.73 22.05
N LEU A 8 10.91 -1.58 22.20
CA LEU A 8 10.25 -0.28 22.33
C LEU A 8 9.44 0.07 21.07
N ALA A 9 10.08 0.02 19.89
CA ALA A 9 9.42 0.27 18.62
C ALA A 9 8.18 -0.60 18.43
N LEU A 10 8.31 -1.90 18.69
CA LEU A 10 7.23 -2.86 18.54
C LEU A 10 6.09 -2.62 19.54
N SER A 11 6.39 -2.29 20.79
CA SER A 11 5.35 -1.96 21.78
C SER A 11 4.51 -0.75 21.35
N ARG A 12 5.12 0.24 20.69
CA ARG A 12 4.40 1.40 20.11
C ARG A 12 3.51 0.97 18.96
N ILE A 13 4.01 0.14 18.04
CA ILE A 13 3.19 -0.46 16.97
C ILE A 13 1.97 -1.19 17.57
N HIS A 14 2.19 -2.01 18.60
CA HIS A 14 1.14 -2.80 19.27
C HIS A 14 0.12 -1.95 20.05
N ALA A 15 0.46 -0.71 20.38
CA ALA A 15 -0.43 0.21 21.08
C ALA A 15 -1.44 0.89 20.15
N VAL A 16 -1.15 0.98 18.84
CA VAL A 16 -2.02 1.66 17.87
C VAL A 16 -3.35 0.92 17.72
N ARG A 17 -4.44 1.69 17.65
CA ARG A 17 -5.81 1.21 17.45
C ARG A 17 -6.42 1.91 16.23
N PRO A 18 -6.16 1.40 15.02
CA PRO A 18 -6.51 2.11 13.79
C PRO A 18 -8.03 2.09 13.56
N ARG A 19 -8.60 3.27 13.32
CA ARG A 19 -10.01 3.45 12.98
C ARG A 19 -10.15 4.27 11.71
N TRP A 20 -11.03 3.85 10.81
CA TRP A 20 -11.43 4.68 9.68
C TRP A 20 -12.28 5.83 10.20
N SER A 21 -11.72 7.04 10.15
CA SER A 21 -12.31 8.24 10.75
C SER A 21 -12.87 9.22 9.75
N GLY A 22 -12.43 9.18 8.49
CA GLY A 22 -12.85 10.16 7.51
C GLY A 22 -12.64 9.74 6.06
N VAL A 23 -13.27 10.52 5.20
CA VAL A 23 -13.01 10.57 3.77
C VAL A 23 -12.71 12.04 3.45
N VAL A 24 -11.52 12.30 2.94
CA VAL A 24 -10.99 13.67 2.76
C VAL A 24 -10.29 13.78 1.42
N THR A 25 -10.19 14.98 0.87
CA THR A 25 -9.32 15.20 -0.29
C THR A 25 -7.85 15.23 0.12
N ALA A 26 -6.94 14.88 -0.79
CA ALA A 26 -5.50 14.99 -0.53
C ALA A 26 -5.08 16.43 -0.19
N ARG A 27 -5.76 17.44 -0.78
CA ARG A 27 -5.54 18.85 -0.46
C ARG A 27 -5.82 19.15 1.02
N GLU A 28 -6.92 18.67 1.56
CA GLU A 28 -7.29 18.87 2.97
C GLU A 28 -6.40 18.06 3.91
N ALA A 29 -5.99 16.86 3.50
CA ALA A 29 -5.22 15.95 4.34
C ALA A 29 -3.76 16.38 4.55
N VAL A 30 -3.09 16.80 3.48
CA VAL A 30 -1.63 16.96 3.48
C VAL A 30 -1.12 18.24 2.81
N GLU A 31 -2.03 19.18 2.48
CA GLU A 31 -1.72 20.51 1.93
C GLU A 31 -0.70 20.49 0.78
N LEU A 32 -0.93 19.63 -0.22
CA LEU A 32 0.00 19.46 -1.33
C LEU A 32 0.34 20.80 -2.00
N PRO A 33 1.64 21.06 -2.29
CA PRO A 33 2.02 22.19 -3.11
C PRO A 33 1.33 22.14 -4.48
N GLU A 34 1.08 23.31 -5.09
CA GLU A 34 0.48 23.36 -6.42
C GLU A 34 1.30 22.55 -7.45
N PHE A 35 0.60 21.95 -8.42
CA PHE A 35 1.19 21.08 -9.44
C PHE A 35 2.06 19.95 -8.87
N THR A 36 1.58 19.31 -7.80
CA THR A 36 2.26 18.16 -7.18
C THR A 36 1.36 16.93 -7.21
N LEU A 37 1.93 15.80 -7.61
CA LEU A 37 1.30 14.49 -7.59
C LEU A 37 2.12 13.55 -6.70
N LEU A 38 1.44 12.69 -5.93
CA LEU A 38 2.10 11.67 -5.12
C LEU A 38 2.12 10.32 -5.81
N HIS A 39 3.25 9.63 -5.73
CA HIS A 39 3.44 8.28 -6.26
C HIS A 39 3.94 7.30 -5.18
N ALA A 40 3.76 6.00 -5.44
CA ALA A 40 4.28 4.97 -4.55
C ALA A 40 5.81 4.86 -4.57
N GLY A 41 6.38 4.34 -3.48
CA GLY A 41 7.79 3.99 -3.42
C GLY A 41 8.73 5.14 -3.09
N PRO A 42 10.06 4.89 -3.16
CA PRO A 42 11.07 5.93 -2.98
C PRO A 42 11.00 6.98 -4.10
N PRO A 43 11.59 8.19 -3.91
CA PRO A 43 11.74 9.17 -4.97
C PRO A 43 12.33 8.56 -6.24
N PHE A 44 11.89 9.05 -7.41
CA PHE A 44 12.48 8.66 -8.69
C PHE A 44 13.91 9.18 -8.82
N ASP A 45 14.76 8.44 -9.55
CA ASP A 45 16.09 8.91 -9.91
C ASP A 45 16.00 10.12 -10.88
N ASP A 46 15.01 10.08 -11.79
CA ASP A 46 14.62 11.20 -12.67
C ASP A 46 13.08 11.31 -12.68
N ALA A 47 12.54 12.25 -11.89
CA ALA A 47 11.10 12.46 -11.78
C ALA A 47 10.43 12.94 -13.08
N GLY A 48 11.19 13.45 -14.07
CA GLY A 48 10.67 13.78 -15.39
C GLY A 48 10.48 12.57 -16.31
N LYS A 49 10.98 11.38 -15.89
CA LYS A 49 10.86 10.11 -16.61
C LYS A 49 10.43 8.97 -15.69
N PRO A 50 9.28 9.09 -15.02
CA PRO A 50 8.80 8.03 -14.14
C PRO A 50 8.50 6.77 -14.95
N SER A 51 8.47 5.63 -14.27
CA SER A 51 8.07 4.35 -14.86
C SER A 51 6.73 4.47 -15.63
N ALA A 52 6.63 3.77 -16.76
CA ALA A 52 5.51 3.95 -17.69
C ALA A 52 4.10 3.79 -17.05
N PRO A 53 3.86 2.83 -16.12
CA PRO A 53 2.57 2.72 -15.45
C PRO A 53 2.26 3.94 -14.56
N VAL A 54 3.27 4.46 -13.86
CA VAL A 54 3.11 5.67 -13.02
C VAL A 54 2.90 6.89 -13.90
N LEU A 55 3.63 7.02 -15.01
CA LEU A 55 3.41 8.07 -16.01
C LEU A 55 1.97 8.08 -16.52
N SER A 56 1.42 6.91 -16.85
CA SER A 56 0.04 6.80 -17.32
C SER A 56 -0.97 7.30 -16.29
N SER A 57 -0.82 6.94 -15.02
CA SER A 57 -1.66 7.46 -13.95
C SER A 57 -1.47 8.97 -13.74
N ALA A 58 -0.23 9.47 -13.79
CA ALA A 58 0.08 10.89 -13.63
C ALA A 58 -0.54 11.73 -14.76
N VAL A 59 -0.51 11.23 -15.99
CA VAL A 59 -1.17 11.85 -17.14
C VAL A 59 -2.69 11.94 -16.91
N LEU A 60 -3.33 10.86 -16.46
CA LEU A 60 -4.76 10.89 -16.13
C LEU A 60 -5.07 11.85 -14.99
N CYS A 61 -4.22 11.96 -13.96
CA CYS A 61 -4.35 12.94 -12.89
C CYS A 61 -4.25 14.39 -13.41
N CYS A 62 -3.33 14.68 -14.34
CA CYS A 62 -3.22 16.02 -14.93
C CYS A 62 -4.49 16.41 -15.71
N LEU A 63 -5.12 15.45 -16.40
CA LEU A 63 -6.39 15.67 -17.08
C LEU A 63 -7.55 15.83 -16.09
N TYR A 64 -7.57 15.00 -15.05
CA TYR A 64 -8.58 15.03 -13.99
C TYR A 64 -8.55 16.34 -13.19
N GLU A 65 -7.36 16.90 -12.94
CA GLU A 65 -7.18 18.22 -12.30
C GLU A 65 -7.40 19.40 -13.26
N GLY A 66 -7.47 19.14 -14.57
CA GLY A 66 -7.58 20.19 -15.60
C GLY A 66 -6.27 20.97 -15.85
N TRP A 67 -5.12 20.45 -15.40
CA TRP A 67 -3.80 21.04 -15.67
C TRP A 67 -3.37 20.87 -17.12
N ALA A 68 -3.80 19.77 -17.74
CA ALA A 68 -3.52 19.45 -19.14
C ALA A 68 -4.80 19.40 -19.97
N LYS A 69 -4.66 19.71 -21.26
CA LYS A 69 -5.76 19.69 -22.24
C LYS A 69 -5.88 18.35 -22.98
N ASP A 70 -4.78 17.60 -23.02
CA ASP A 70 -4.64 16.30 -23.68
C ASP A 70 -3.45 15.54 -23.06
N GLU A 71 -3.32 14.25 -23.36
CA GLU A 71 -2.26 13.40 -22.81
C GLU A 71 -0.87 13.93 -23.15
N ALA A 72 -0.67 14.43 -24.37
CA ALA A 72 0.63 14.93 -24.82
C ALA A 72 1.04 16.21 -24.06
N HIS A 73 0.08 17.06 -23.70
CA HIS A 73 0.32 18.21 -22.83
C HIS A 73 0.71 17.76 -21.42
N ALA A 74 0.00 16.79 -20.85
CA ALA A 74 0.33 16.25 -19.53
C ALA A 74 1.74 15.64 -19.48
N GLU A 75 2.12 14.85 -20.49
CA GLU A 75 3.46 14.28 -20.59
C GLU A 75 4.55 15.35 -20.64
N ARG A 76 4.33 16.46 -21.38
CA ARG A 76 5.28 17.58 -21.42
C ARG A 76 5.43 18.25 -20.05
N LEU A 77 4.32 18.53 -19.36
CA LEU A 77 4.35 19.15 -18.04
C LEU A 77 5.14 18.30 -17.03
N ILE A 78 4.98 16.98 -17.08
CA ILE A 78 5.72 16.04 -16.22
C ILE A 78 7.20 16.00 -16.63
N ALA A 79 7.50 15.84 -17.92
CA ALA A 79 8.87 15.74 -18.42
C ALA A 79 9.69 17.02 -18.19
N GLN A 80 9.04 18.18 -18.14
CA GLN A 80 9.65 19.48 -17.87
C GLN A 80 9.73 19.80 -16.37
N GLY A 81 9.15 18.98 -15.51
CA GLY A 81 9.11 19.19 -14.06
C GLY A 81 8.13 20.28 -13.60
N GLU A 82 7.25 20.76 -14.50
CA GLU A 82 6.17 21.68 -14.13
C GLU A 82 5.14 20.99 -13.22
N VAL A 83 4.88 19.72 -13.49
CA VAL A 83 4.19 18.82 -12.55
C VAL A 83 5.21 17.99 -11.80
N ARG A 84 5.26 18.17 -10.48
CA ARG A 84 6.17 17.46 -9.57
C ARG A 84 5.62 16.10 -9.18
N LEU A 85 6.52 15.12 -9.09
CA LEU A 85 6.23 13.79 -8.56
C LEU A 85 6.95 13.60 -7.23
N GLU A 86 6.19 13.32 -6.17
CA GLU A 86 6.70 13.16 -4.81
C GLU A 86 6.31 11.80 -4.22
N SER A 87 7.14 11.27 -3.33
CA SER A 87 6.84 10.01 -2.63
C SER A 87 5.65 10.19 -1.68
N ALA A 88 4.57 9.43 -1.91
CA ALA A 88 3.35 9.51 -1.11
C ALA A 88 3.61 9.33 0.40
N GLN A 89 4.53 8.42 0.74
CA GLN A 89 4.86 8.12 2.12
C GLN A 89 5.61 9.24 2.86
N ALA A 90 6.11 10.25 2.16
CA ALA A 90 6.63 11.47 2.79
C ALA A 90 5.51 12.32 3.42
N TYR A 91 4.26 12.13 2.96
CA TYR A 91 3.08 12.85 3.41
C TYR A 91 2.16 11.99 4.28
N GLY A 92 2.64 10.83 4.79
CA GLY A 92 1.78 9.89 5.53
C GLY A 92 0.75 9.17 4.66
N VAL A 93 0.88 9.26 3.33
CA VAL A 93 -0.02 8.62 2.36
C VAL A 93 0.61 7.34 1.81
N VAL A 94 -0.20 6.30 1.60
CA VAL A 94 0.21 5.08 0.89
C VAL A 94 -0.72 4.80 -0.28
N THR A 95 -0.17 4.50 -1.46
CA THR A 95 -0.96 4.30 -2.68
C THR A 95 -0.73 2.91 -3.31
N PRO A 96 -1.79 2.20 -3.75
CA PRO A 96 -1.65 0.87 -4.32
C PRO A 96 -1.11 0.94 -5.75
N LEU A 97 -0.14 0.07 -6.05
CA LEU A 97 0.40 -0.11 -7.40
C LEU A 97 0.81 1.23 -8.03
N ALA A 98 0.41 1.47 -9.28
CA ALA A 98 0.75 2.68 -10.02
C ALA A 98 -0.23 3.83 -9.78
N ALA A 99 -1.10 3.77 -8.76
CA ALA A 99 -2.03 4.87 -8.50
C ALA A 99 -1.26 6.13 -8.11
N VAL A 100 -1.60 7.23 -8.77
CA VAL A 100 -1.09 8.56 -8.47
C VAL A 100 -2.17 9.36 -7.79
N ILE A 101 -1.79 10.15 -6.80
CA ILE A 101 -2.70 10.97 -5.99
C ILE A 101 -2.46 12.43 -6.35
N SER A 102 -3.53 13.10 -6.74
CA SER A 102 -3.58 14.54 -7.02
C SER A 102 -4.29 15.31 -5.91
N PRO A 103 -4.23 16.64 -5.84
CA PRO A 103 -4.88 17.41 -4.77
C PRO A 103 -6.39 17.14 -4.59
N ARG A 104 -7.16 16.94 -5.67
CA ARG A 104 -8.59 16.60 -5.59
C ARG A 104 -8.85 15.11 -5.33
N THR A 105 -7.83 14.27 -5.33
CA THR A 105 -8.01 12.84 -5.10
C THR A 105 -8.57 12.60 -3.70
N THR A 106 -9.70 11.91 -3.64
CA THR A 106 -10.29 11.48 -2.37
C THR A 106 -9.50 10.32 -1.75
N LEU A 107 -9.26 10.44 -0.45
CA LEU A 107 -8.52 9.51 0.39
C LEU A 107 -9.41 8.95 1.49
N VAL A 108 -9.12 7.74 1.93
CA VAL A 108 -9.54 7.25 3.24
C VAL A 108 -8.58 7.77 4.30
N GLU A 109 -9.11 8.26 5.42
CA GLU A 109 -8.34 8.71 6.58
C GLU A 109 -8.46 7.69 7.72
N VAL A 110 -7.33 7.23 8.23
CA VAL A 110 -7.26 6.35 9.39
C VAL A 110 -6.55 7.07 10.53
N THR A 111 -7.17 7.11 11.71
CA THR A 111 -6.64 7.70 12.95
C THR A 111 -6.37 6.62 13.99
N ASP A 112 -5.49 6.91 14.95
CA ASP A 112 -5.33 6.06 16.13
C ASP A 112 -6.40 6.42 17.17
N ALA A 113 -7.05 5.40 17.75
CA ALA A 113 -7.98 5.60 18.84
C ALA A 113 -7.35 6.11 20.12
N ASN A 114 -6.05 5.84 20.30
CA ASN A 114 -5.29 6.28 21.46
C ASN A 114 -4.59 7.63 21.24
N ASP A 115 -4.48 8.08 19.99
CA ASP A 115 -3.90 9.37 19.60
C ASP A 115 -4.53 9.87 18.28
N HIS A 116 -5.50 10.78 18.41
CA HIS A 116 -6.26 11.28 17.26
C HIS A 116 -5.47 12.19 16.31
N GLU A 117 -4.29 12.67 16.73
CA GLU A 117 -3.40 13.46 15.88
C GLU A 117 -2.60 12.55 14.93
N SER A 118 -2.36 11.30 15.33
CA SER A 118 -1.71 10.30 14.49
C SER A 118 -2.65 9.84 13.38
N ARG A 119 -2.28 10.15 12.13
CA ARG A 119 -3.06 9.89 10.92
C ARG A 119 -2.24 9.23 9.82
N ALA A 120 -2.91 8.40 9.03
CA ALA A 120 -2.39 7.90 7.77
C ALA A 120 -3.52 7.83 6.75
N TRP A 121 -3.16 7.96 5.48
CA TRP A 121 -4.13 7.99 4.39
C TRP A 121 -3.81 6.99 3.30
N SER A 122 -4.85 6.56 2.59
CA SER A 122 -4.68 5.81 1.34
C SER A 122 -5.75 6.22 0.32
N LEU A 123 -5.56 5.85 -0.93
CA LEU A 123 -6.52 6.11 -1.99
C LEU A 123 -7.90 5.54 -1.63
N LEU A 124 -8.96 6.36 -1.72
CA LEU A 124 -10.32 5.82 -1.81
C LEU A 124 -10.50 5.23 -3.21
N GLY A 125 -10.67 3.91 -3.30
CA GLY A 125 -10.92 3.23 -4.57
C GLY A 125 -12.32 3.51 -5.10
N SER A 126 -12.48 3.57 -6.43
CA SER A 126 -13.78 3.76 -7.08
C SER A 126 -14.57 2.45 -7.26
N GLY A 127 -14.07 1.32 -6.74
CA GLY A 127 -14.67 0.00 -6.89
C GLY A 127 -14.23 -0.80 -8.12
N ALA A 128 -15.00 -1.84 -8.45
CA ALA A 128 -14.75 -2.76 -9.57
C ALA A 128 -14.75 -2.07 -10.96
N GLY A 129 -13.99 -2.62 -11.91
CA GLY A 129 -13.83 -2.07 -13.26
C GLY A 129 -12.46 -1.40 -13.49
N PRO A 130 -12.32 -0.51 -14.49
CA PRO A 130 -11.09 0.24 -14.74
C PRO A 130 -10.68 1.06 -13.51
N GLN A 131 -9.39 1.02 -13.15
CA GLN A 131 -8.87 1.71 -11.97
C GLN A 131 -7.52 2.34 -12.28
N ILE A 132 -7.30 3.53 -11.73
CA ILE A 132 -6.03 4.26 -11.86
C ILE A 132 -4.83 3.44 -11.35
N ARG A 133 -5.03 2.61 -10.30
CA ARG A 133 -3.95 1.79 -9.72
C ARG A 133 -3.30 0.81 -10.70
N PHE A 134 -3.96 0.46 -11.80
CA PHE A 134 -3.42 -0.48 -12.78
C PHE A 134 -2.50 0.16 -13.82
N GLY A 135 -2.33 1.49 -13.79
CA GLY A 135 -1.33 2.19 -14.62
C GLY A 135 -1.62 2.14 -16.12
N GLY A 136 -2.90 2.11 -16.51
CA GLY A 136 -3.36 2.25 -17.90
C GLY A 136 -3.94 3.64 -18.18
N ARG A 137 -4.30 3.93 -19.44
CA ARG A 137 -4.91 5.21 -19.87
C ARG A 137 -6.34 5.06 -20.40
N ASP A 138 -7.13 4.21 -19.76
CA ASP A 138 -8.54 4.08 -20.08
C ASP A 138 -9.30 5.33 -19.63
N GLY A 139 -9.88 6.09 -20.58
CA GLY A 139 -10.61 7.33 -20.29
C GLY A 139 -11.77 7.15 -19.29
N ARG A 140 -12.35 5.95 -19.20
CA ARG A 140 -13.40 5.61 -18.21
C ARG A 140 -12.89 5.72 -16.78
N ILE A 141 -11.58 5.67 -16.55
CA ILE A 141 -10.99 5.89 -15.23
C ILE A 141 -11.36 7.28 -14.72
N VAL A 142 -11.28 8.32 -15.56
CA VAL A 142 -11.60 9.71 -15.14
C VAL A 142 -13.07 9.85 -14.75
N GLU A 143 -13.98 9.22 -15.49
CA GLU A 143 -15.42 9.18 -15.15
C GLU A 143 -15.65 8.51 -13.79
N ARG A 144 -14.92 7.42 -13.51
CA ARG A 144 -15.00 6.69 -12.24
C ARG A 144 -14.41 7.47 -11.06
N LEU A 145 -13.36 8.26 -11.30
CA LEU A 145 -12.84 9.20 -10.29
C LEU A 145 -13.88 10.26 -9.95
N LYS A 146 -14.55 10.84 -10.97
CA LYS A 146 -15.65 11.79 -10.74
C LYS A 146 -16.79 11.16 -9.94
N TRP A 147 -17.24 9.96 -10.30
CA TRP A 147 -18.26 9.24 -9.51
C TRP A 147 -17.82 8.98 -8.07
N ARG A 148 -16.54 8.61 -7.85
CA ARG A 148 -16.00 8.45 -6.51
C ARG A 148 -16.14 9.75 -5.71
N ASP A 149 -15.78 10.88 -6.30
CA ASP A 149 -15.75 12.16 -5.60
C ASP A 149 -17.15 12.75 -5.40
N ASP A 150 -18.04 12.61 -6.38
CA ASP A 150 -19.37 13.24 -6.37
C ASP A 150 -20.45 12.38 -5.67
N VAL A 151 -20.27 11.06 -5.63
CA VAL A 151 -21.29 10.12 -5.11
C VAL A 151 -20.77 9.30 -3.94
N LEU A 152 -19.64 8.59 -4.12
CA LEU A 152 -19.15 7.68 -3.09
C LEU A 152 -18.63 8.43 -1.86
N ALA A 153 -17.81 9.46 -2.06
CA ALA A 153 -17.15 10.18 -0.98
C ALA A 153 -18.15 10.88 -0.03
N PRO A 154 -19.17 11.63 -0.52
CA PRO A 154 -20.15 12.25 0.35
C PRO A 154 -20.95 11.23 1.17
N ALA A 155 -21.41 10.14 0.53
CA ALA A 155 -22.16 9.10 1.23
C ALA A 155 -21.34 8.37 2.31
N LEU A 156 -20.05 8.12 2.05
CA LEU A 156 -19.16 7.56 3.06
C LEU A 156 -18.83 8.57 4.17
N SER A 157 -18.71 9.85 3.84
CA SER A 157 -18.54 10.93 4.83
C SER A 157 -19.74 10.97 5.78
N ASP A 158 -20.97 10.92 5.26
CA ASP A 158 -22.20 10.87 6.06
C ASP A 158 -22.27 9.62 6.95
N ALA A 159 -21.80 8.47 6.44
CA ALA A 159 -21.72 7.24 7.21
C ALA A 159 -20.70 7.31 8.36
N LEU A 160 -19.58 8.02 8.16
CA LEU A 160 -18.53 8.19 9.16
C LEU A 160 -18.86 9.29 10.17
N ALA A 161 -19.74 10.25 9.83
CA ALA A 161 -20.28 11.23 10.77
C ALA A 161 -21.09 10.56 11.92
N GLN A 162 -21.58 9.34 11.70
CA GLN A 162 -22.22 8.51 12.74
C GLN A 162 -21.22 7.86 13.71
N GLY A 163 -19.92 7.96 13.43
CA GLY A 163 -18.84 7.47 14.26
C GLY A 163 -17.81 6.65 13.48
N PRO A 164 -16.53 6.68 13.91
CA PRO A 164 -15.46 5.98 13.22
C PRO A 164 -15.65 4.45 13.25
N ILE A 165 -15.03 3.76 12.30
CA ILE A 165 -15.08 2.30 12.18
C ILE A 165 -13.76 1.70 12.64
N ASP A 166 -13.80 0.83 13.65
CA ASP A 166 -12.64 0.06 14.08
C ASP A 166 -12.24 -0.98 13.01
N LEU A 167 -10.98 -0.93 12.59
CA LEU A 167 -10.47 -1.76 11.51
C LEU A 167 -9.98 -3.13 11.98
N PHE A 168 -9.63 -3.29 13.26
CA PHE A 168 -9.14 -4.58 13.78
C PHE A 168 -10.20 -5.69 13.75
N PRO A 169 -11.46 -5.49 14.19
CA PRO A 169 -12.49 -6.52 14.09
C PRO A 169 -12.76 -6.98 12.65
N LEU A 170 -12.67 -6.06 11.68
CA LEU A 170 -12.85 -6.36 10.26
C LEU A 170 -11.67 -7.18 9.71
N ALA A 171 -10.44 -6.80 10.06
CA ALA A 171 -9.23 -7.53 9.72
C ALA A 171 -9.22 -8.95 10.32
N GLN A 172 -9.65 -9.09 11.58
CA GLN A 172 -9.76 -10.39 12.26
C GLN A 172 -10.80 -11.29 11.56
N THR A 173 -11.97 -10.73 11.23
CA THR A 173 -12.99 -11.43 10.43
C THR A 173 -12.42 -11.88 9.08
N GLY A 174 -11.59 -11.03 8.45
CA GLY A 174 -10.84 -11.36 7.25
C GLY A 174 -9.97 -12.59 7.43
N ILE A 175 -9.06 -12.56 8.39
CA ILE A 175 -8.09 -13.64 8.68
C ILE A 175 -8.81 -14.95 9.01
N ASP A 176 -9.87 -14.90 9.83
CA ASP A 176 -10.66 -16.09 10.18
C ASP A 176 -11.42 -16.64 8.96
N GLY A 177 -11.81 -15.75 8.04
CA GLY A 177 -12.36 -16.11 6.73
C GLY A 177 -11.30 -16.42 5.66
N GLY A 178 -10.04 -16.60 6.03
CA GLY A 178 -8.92 -17.00 5.16
C GLY A 178 -8.33 -15.90 4.29
N ASP A 179 -8.57 -14.63 4.60
CA ASP A 179 -7.89 -13.51 3.94
C ASP A 179 -6.44 -13.39 4.45
N ASP A 180 -5.51 -13.03 3.55
CA ASP A 180 -4.17 -12.58 3.94
C ASP A 180 -4.10 -11.06 4.19
N LEU A 181 -5.22 -10.36 3.93
CA LEU A 181 -5.41 -8.91 4.02
C LEU A 181 -4.62 -8.08 2.99
N HIS A 182 -4.05 -8.69 1.96
CA HIS A 182 -3.33 -8.01 0.89
C HIS A 182 -3.75 -8.48 -0.51
N ALA A 183 -3.44 -9.72 -0.87
CA ALA A 183 -3.86 -10.35 -2.12
C ALA A 183 -5.35 -10.71 -2.10
N ARG A 184 -5.89 -10.98 -0.91
CA ARG A 184 -7.30 -11.25 -0.67
C ARG A 184 -7.77 -10.49 0.59
N THR A 185 -8.88 -9.77 0.45
CA THR A 185 -9.59 -9.09 1.56
C THR A 185 -11.11 -9.33 1.46
N THR A 186 -11.54 -10.46 0.92
CA THR A 186 -12.93 -10.70 0.55
C THR A 186 -13.82 -10.75 1.79
N SER A 187 -13.39 -11.48 2.82
CA SER A 187 -14.14 -11.64 4.06
C SER A 187 -14.15 -10.33 4.87
N ALA A 188 -13.03 -9.61 4.93
CA ALA A 188 -12.96 -8.30 5.56
C ALA A 188 -13.84 -7.25 4.82
N SER A 189 -13.86 -7.27 3.49
CA SER A 189 -14.70 -6.36 2.68
C SER A 189 -16.19 -6.66 2.86
N ALA A 190 -16.59 -7.94 2.98
CA ALA A 190 -17.96 -8.33 3.26
C ALA A 190 -18.41 -7.91 4.67
N ALA A 191 -17.53 -8.03 5.67
CA ALA A 191 -17.77 -7.56 7.02
C ALA A 191 -17.94 -6.02 7.05
N LEU A 192 -17.08 -5.29 6.33
CA LEU A 192 -17.20 -3.84 6.20
C LEU A 192 -18.51 -3.43 5.54
N ARG A 193 -18.89 -4.09 4.44
CA ARG A 193 -20.16 -3.83 3.75
C ARG A 193 -21.36 -4.02 4.69
N THR A 194 -21.37 -5.11 5.47
CA THR A 194 -22.41 -5.35 6.49
C THR A 194 -22.48 -4.24 7.52
N LEU A 195 -21.34 -3.73 7.97
CA LEU A 195 -21.26 -2.62 8.92
C LEU A 195 -21.72 -1.28 8.34
N LEU A 196 -21.48 -1.05 7.04
CA LEU A 196 -21.90 0.16 6.33
C LEU A 196 -23.37 0.14 5.91
N ALA A 197 -23.98 -1.03 5.70
CA ALA A 197 -25.36 -1.17 5.25
C ALA A 197 -26.39 -0.34 6.06
N PRO A 198 -26.35 -0.29 7.41
CA PRO A 198 -27.28 0.58 8.16
C PRO A 198 -26.89 2.08 8.13
N ARG A 199 -25.70 2.43 7.64
CA ARG A 199 -25.16 3.80 7.62
C ARG A 199 -25.24 4.47 6.25
N VAL A 200 -25.35 3.68 5.19
CA VAL A 200 -25.37 4.12 3.78
C VAL A 200 -26.64 3.58 3.12
N ASP A 201 -27.66 4.42 2.99
CA ASP A 201 -28.87 4.10 2.22
C ASP A 201 -28.68 4.48 0.74
N HIS A 202 -27.81 3.74 0.04
CA HIS A 202 -27.50 3.99 -1.37
C HIS A 202 -27.23 2.68 -2.13
N ALA A 203 -28.18 2.24 -2.94
CA ALA A 203 -28.13 0.95 -3.65
C ALA A 203 -26.89 0.79 -4.54
N ASP A 204 -26.48 1.84 -5.27
CA ASP A 204 -25.29 1.75 -6.13
C ASP A 204 -23.98 1.57 -5.34
N ILE A 205 -23.90 2.14 -4.14
CA ILE A 205 -22.71 1.99 -3.28
C ILE A 205 -22.66 0.58 -2.71
N ASP A 206 -23.80 0.04 -2.25
CA ASP A 206 -23.89 -1.34 -1.81
C ASP A 206 -23.50 -2.33 -2.93
N ALA A 207 -24.03 -2.11 -4.14
CA ALA A 207 -23.69 -2.91 -5.31
C ALA A 207 -22.20 -2.81 -5.69
N MET A 208 -21.61 -1.62 -5.59
CA MET A 208 -20.18 -1.39 -5.82
C MET A 208 -19.33 -2.14 -4.79
N LEU A 209 -19.67 -2.04 -3.50
CA LEU A 209 -18.97 -2.74 -2.42
C LEU A 209 -19.06 -4.26 -2.61
N ALA A 210 -20.23 -4.77 -2.96
CA ALA A 210 -20.46 -6.20 -3.21
C ALA A 210 -19.58 -6.75 -4.35
N GLN A 211 -19.31 -5.93 -5.37
CA GLN A 211 -18.52 -6.31 -6.55
C GLN A 211 -17.02 -6.03 -6.39
N THR A 212 -16.59 -5.42 -5.29
CA THR A 212 -15.19 -4.99 -5.07
C THR A 212 -14.53 -5.81 -3.96
N PRO A 213 -14.00 -7.02 -4.25
CA PRO A 213 -13.45 -7.90 -3.22
C PRO A 213 -12.19 -7.37 -2.52
N LEU A 214 -11.56 -6.33 -3.08
CA LEU A 214 -10.38 -5.64 -2.54
C LEU A 214 -10.68 -4.23 -2.01
N PHE A 215 -11.93 -3.92 -1.63
CA PHE A 215 -12.27 -2.59 -1.11
C PHE A 215 -11.57 -2.30 0.23
N PHE A 216 -11.50 -3.30 1.12
CA PHE A 216 -10.84 -3.16 2.43
C PHE A 216 -9.32 -2.94 2.34
N LEU A 217 -8.69 -3.25 1.19
CA LEU A 217 -7.24 -3.15 1.00
C LEU A 217 -6.68 -1.78 1.36
N THR A 218 -7.26 -0.68 0.85
CA THR A 218 -6.67 0.66 1.05
C THR A 218 -6.86 1.18 2.47
N LEU A 219 -7.96 0.79 3.13
CA LEU A 219 -8.15 1.01 4.57
C LEU A 219 -7.07 0.28 5.36
N TRP A 220 -6.78 -0.98 5.00
CA TRP A 220 -5.77 -1.77 5.68
C TRP A 220 -4.35 -1.26 5.40
N MET A 221 -4.05 -0.80 4.18
CA MET A 221 -2.79 -0.13 3.87
C MET A 221 -2.56 1.09 4.79
N ALA A 222 -3.57 1.95 4.95
CA ALA A 222 -3.48 3.11 5.83
C ALA A 222 -3.34 2.69 7.31
N ALA A 223 -4.06 1.66 7.76
CA ALA A 223 -3.91 1.10 9.11
C ALA A 223 -2.49 0.57 9.37
N CYS A 224 -1.93 -0.22 8.46
CA CYS A 224 -0.55 -0.70 8.56
C CYS A 224 0.46 0.45 8.54
N LYS A 225 0.25 1.46 7.69
CA LYS A 225 1.11 2.66 7.68
C LYS A 225 1.08 3.38 9.02
N LEU A 226 -0.11 3.57 9.59
CA LEU A 226 -0.30 4.22 10.89
C LEU A 226 0.41 3.44 12.01
N MET A 227 0.21 2.12 12.06
CA MET A 227 0.88 1.24 13.01
C MET A 227 2.40 1.34 12.91
N LEU A 228 2.95 1.22 11.69
CA LEU A 228 4.40 1.27 11.46
C LEU A 228 4.99 2.66 11.70
N ALA A 229 4.25 3.74 11.49
CA ALA A 229 4.71 5.11 11.75
C ALA A 229 4.95 5.36 13.26
N ALA A 230 4.21 4.69 14.14
CA ALA A 230 4.39 4.79 15.59
C ALA A 230 5.72 4.16 16.08
N ALA A 231 6.38 3.35 15.25
CA ALA A 231 7.56 2.58 15.61
C ALA A 231 8.83 3.41 15.83
N SER A 232 8.83 4.71 15.51
CA SER A 232 10.04 5.54 15.50
C SER A 232 10.83 5.41 16.80
N ALA A 233 12.01 4.81 16.73
CA ALA A 233 12.88 4.59 17.86
C ALA A 233 14.32 4.51 17.37
N SER A 234 15.19 5.36 17.90
CA SER A 234 16.62 5.36 17.58
C SER A 234 17.18 3.95 17.73
N ALA A 235 18.04 3.58 16.78
CA ALA A 235 18.65 2.26 16.72
C ALA A 235 17.71 1.05 16.46
N SER A 236 16.43 1.24 16.12
CA SER A 236 15.54 0.11 15.74
C SER A 236 15.66 -0.31 14.27
N THR A 237 15.79 -1.62 14.03
CA THR A 237 15.90 -2.25 12.70
C THR A 237 14.57 -2.76 12.14
N LEU A 238 13.46 -2.46 12.79
CA LEU A 238 12.13 -2.81 12.28
C LEU A 238 11.85 -2.06 10.98
N VAL A 239 11.31 -2.78 10.00
CA VAL A 239 10.97 -2.21 8.68
C VAL A 239 9.64 -1.49 8.79
N VAL A 240 9.65 -0.18 8.53
CA VAL A 240 8.46 0.70 8.63
C VAL A 240 7.92 1.14 7.26
N ALA A 241 8.61 0.75 6.19
CA ALA A 241 8.15 0.89 4.82
C ALA A 241 8.81 -0.18 3.95
N LEU A 242 8.04 -0.74 3.02
CA LEU A 242 8.51 -1.56 1.90
C LEU A 242 7.65 -1.18 0.69
N ALA A 243 8.27 -0.63 -0.36
CA ALA A 243 7.54 -0.11 -1.50
C ALA A 243 8.41 -0.03 -2.75
N GLY A 244 7.78 0.09 -3.91
CA GLY A 244 8.48 0.32 -5.17
C GLY A 244 7.80 1.35 -6.06
N ASN A 245 8.57 2.00 -6.92
CA ASN A 245 8.08 3.05 -7.85
C ASN A 245 8.10 2.58 -9.32
N GLY A 246 8.37 1.30 -9.58
CA GLY A 246 8.52 0.73 -10.93
C GLY A 246 9.93 0.80 -11.51
N GLU A 247 10.89 1.37 -10.77
CA GLU A 247 12.32 1.38 -11.11
C GLU A 247 13.17 0.89 -9.94
N ARG A 248 12.91 1.44 -8.76
CA ARG A 248 13.55 1.17 -7.49
C ARG A 248 12.56 0.54 -6.51
N VAL A 249 13.07 -0.41 -5.71
CA VAL A 249 12.44 -0.87 -4.48
C VAL A 249 13.16 -0.20 -3.31
N GLY A 250 12.42 0.13 -2.25
CA GLY A 250 13.01 0.71 -1.06
C GLY A 250 12.40 0.19 0.24
N ILE A 251 13.20 0.28 1.30
CA ILE A 251 12.75 0.14 2.68
C ILE A 251 13.13 1.36 3.51
N ARG A 252 12.40 1.58 4.60
CA ARG A 252 12.81 2.48 5.69
C ARG A 252 12.79 1.71 7.00
N LEU A 253 13.63 2.11 7.94
CA LEU A 253 13.74 1.49 9.26
C LEU A 253 13.17 2.41 10.34
N ALA A 254 12.68 1.84 11.44
CA ALA A 254 12.17 2.59 12.58
C ALA A 254 13.22 3.53 13.21
N GLY A 255 14.51 3.18 13.14
CA GLY A 255 15.61 4.07 13.54
C GLY A 255 16.03 5.10 12.49
N SER A 256 15.47 5.06 11.28
CA SER A 256 15.69 6.06 10.22
C SER A 256 14.45 6.20 9.32
N PRO A 257 13.31 6.67 9.87
CA PRO A 257 12.01 6.59 9.20
C PRO A 257 11.86 7.56 8.00
N SER A 258 12.75 8.54 7.87
CA SER A 258 12.80 9.50 6.75
C SER A 258 13.76 9.07 5.64
N HIS A 259 14.63 8.09 5.87
CA HIS A 259 15.66 7.69 4.90
C HIS A 259 15.26 6.42 4.16
N TRP A 260 15.27 6.48 2.82
CA TRP A 260 15.09 5.31 1.96
C TRP A 260 16.42 4.62 1.70
N PHE A 261 16.49 3.34 2.03
CA PHE A 261 17.48 2.43 1.45
C PHE A 261 16.86 1.83 0.19
N THR A 262 17.55 1.92 -0.94
CA THR A 262 16.99 1.52 -2.26
C THR A 262 17.87 0.56 -3.02
N ALA A 263 17.26 -0.28 -3.86
CA ALA A 263 17.89 -1.16 -4.83
C ALA A 263 17.10 -1.11 -6.15
N GLU A 264 17.65 -1.69 -7.23
CA GLU A 264 16.83 -1.91 -8.43
C GLU A 264 15.66 -2.85 -8.12
N ALA A 265 14.47 -2.49 -8.58
CA ALA A 265 13.30 -3.35 -8.43
C ALA A 265 13.30 -4.48 -9.48
N GLY A 266 13.03 -5.70 -9.03
CA GLY A 266 12.66 -6.81 -9.92
C GLY A 266 11.16 -6.76 -10.26
N ALA A 267 10.73 -7.54 -11.24
CA ALA A 267 9.31 -7.80 -11.47
C ALA A 267 8.79 -8.85 -10.47
N PRO A 268 7.57 -8.70 -9.92
CA PRO A 268 6.92 -9.78 -9.19
C PRO A 268 6.52 -10.93 -10.13
N HIS A 269 6.36 -12.12 -9.57
CA HIS A 269 5.98 -13.32 -10.32
C HIS A 269 4.72 -13.97 -9.71
N GLY A 270 3.81 -14.43 -10.55
CA GLY A 270 2.59 -15.08 -10.09
C GLY A 270 1.63 -15.43 -11.22
N PRO A 271 0.44 -15.97 -10.88
CA PRO A 271 -0.54 -16.36 -11.87
C PRO A 271 -1.12 -15.13 -12.60
N ARG A 272 -1.25 -15.27 -13.92
CA ARG A 272 -1.93 -14.28 -14.78
C ARG A 272 -3.44 -14.50 -14.75
N LEU A 273 -4.21 -13.42 -14.88
CA LEU A 273 -5.68 -13.48 -15.04
C LEU A 273 -6.04 -14.09 -16.39
N ASP A 274 -5.35 -13.68 -17.45
CA ASP A 274 -5.45 -14.27 -18.78
C ASP A 274 -4.14 -14.99 -19.13
N PRO A 275 -4.15 -16.33 -19.23
CA PRO A 275 -2.98 -17.10 -19.64
C PRO A 275 -2.45 -16.77 -21.05
N GLN A 276 -3.27 -16.18 -21.92
CA GLN A 276 -2.88 -15.78 -23.28
C GLN A 276 -2.23 -14.39 -23.34
N GLN A 277 -2.29 -13.61 -22.25
CA GLN A 277 -1.71 -12.28 -22.20
C GLN A 277 -0.20 -12.33 -21.95
N HIS A 278 0.60 -11.86 -22.91
CA HIS A 278 2.07 -11.93 -22.87
C HIS A 278 2.78 -10.62 -22.49
N ALA A 279 2.03 -9.57 -22.10
CA ALA A 279 2.63 -8.31 -21.66
C ALA A 279 3.60 -8.54 -20.48
N LEU A 280 4.77 -7.90 -20.53
CA LEU A 280 5.76 -7.96 -19.45
C LEU A 280 5.19 -7.32 -18.18
N ALA A 281 5.47 -7.94 -17.04
CA ALA A 281 5.13 -7.34 -15.76
C ALA A 281 6.10 -6.18 -15.45
N ALA A 282 5.56 -5.07 -14.96
CA ALA A 282 6.34 -3.96 -14.44
C ALA A 282 7.20 -4.43 -13.26
N ARG A 283 8.30 -3.74 -13.00
CA ARG A 283 9.04 -3.88 -11.75
C ARG A 283 8.14 -3.51 -10.56
N LEU A 284 8.51 -3.92 -9.35
CA LEU A 284 7.72 -3.65 -8.14
C LEU A 284 7.26 -2.18 -8.09
N THR A 285 5.94 -2.00 -8.06
CA THR A 285 5.28 -0.68 -8.03
C THR A 285 4.17 -0.75 -6.99
N GLY A 286 4.11 0.20 -6.05
CA GLY A 286 3.09 0.29 -5.01
C GLY A 286 3.66 0.38 -3.59
N ASP A 287 2.88 1.02 -2.70
CA ASP A 287 3.19 1.13 -1.27
C ASP A 287 2.62 0.00 -0.42
N SER A 288 1.87 -0.93 -1.03
CA SER A 288 1.15 -1.96 -0.28
C SER A 288 2.07 -2.93 0.49
N GLY A 289 3.39 -2.92 0.23
CA GLY A 289 4.35 -3.67 1.04
C GLY A 289 4.43 -3.23 2.50
N VAL A 290 3.81 -2.09 2.89
CA VAL A 290 3.56 -1.78 4.31
C VAL A 290 2.71 -2.84 5.01
N ILE A 291 1.83 -3.55 4.27
CA ILE A 291 1.02 -4.65 4.81
C ILE A 291 1.93 -5.84 5.14
N ASP A 292 2.82 -6.22 4.23
CA ASP A 292 3.78 -7.31 4.46
C ASP A 292 4.78 -6.97 5.56
N ALA A 293 5.28 -5.72 5.60
CA ALA A 293 6.18 -5.26 6.65
C ALA A 293 5.53 -5.31 8.04
N ALA A 294 4.22 -5.09 8.13
CA ALA A 294 3.43 -5.21 9.36
C ALA A 294 3.09 -6.66 9.74
N GLY A 295 3.49 -7.67 8.95
CA GLY A 295 3.28 -9.09 9.26
C GLY A 295 2.03 -9.72 8.65
N PHE A 296 1.40 -9.05 7.69
CA PHE A 296 0.23 -9.55 6.95
C PHE A 296 0.65 -9.92 5.51
N GLY A 297 -0.31 -10.05 4.59
CA GLY A 297 -0.03 -10.32 3.18
C GLY A 297 0.70 -11.64 2.97
N ALA A 298 1.88 -11.60 2.33
CA ALA A 298 2.70 -12.78 2.10
C ALA A 298 3.06 -13.52 3.41
N GLN A 299 3.08 -12.82 4.54
CA GLN A 299 3.40 -13.37 5.85
C GLN A 299 2.23 -14.14 6.48
N ALA A 300 1.01 -13.91 6.00
CA ALA A 300 -0.20 -14.60 6.42
C ALA A 300 -0.51 -15.85 5.58
N LEU A 301 0.25 -16.13 4.50
CA LEU A 301 -0.02 -17.24 3.58
C LEU A 301 -0.09 -18.61 4.27
N ALA A 302 0.61 -18.83 5.39
CA ALA A 302 0.53 -20.08 6.12
C ALA A 302 -0.89 -20.37 6.66
N PHE A 303 -1.72 -19.33 6.76
CA PHE A 303 -3.07 -19.36 7.30
C PHE A 303 -4.14 -18.97 6.28
N ALA A 304 -3.74 -18.44 5.12
CA ALA A 304 -4.61 -18.05 4.01
C ALA A 304 -4.48 -19.06 2.86
N ALA A 305 -5.30 -20.11 2.88
CA ALA A 305 -5.16 -21.26 1.98
C ALA A 305 -5.31 -20.91 0.50
N GLU A 306 -6.31 -20.09 0.12
CA GLU A 306 -6.53 -19.71 -1.30
C GLU A 306 -5.37 -18.90 -1.87
N PRO A 307 -4.90 -17.82 -1.22
CA PRO A 307 -3.71 -17.11 -1.70
C PRO A 307 -2.46 -17.99 -1.76
N ALA A 308 -2.25 -18.85 -0.76
CA ALA A 308 -1.09 -19.75 -0.73
C ALA A 308 -1.12 -20.77 -1.87
N GLN A 309 -2.29 -21.32 -2.19
CA GLN A 309 -2.47 -22.21 -3.34
C GLN A 309 -2.21 -21.47 -4.66
N ALA A 310 -2.72 -20.24 -4.80
CA ALA A 310 -2.50 -19.43 -6.00
C ALA A 310 -1.01 -19.12 -6.25
N PHE A 311 -0.21 -19.01 -5.19
CA PHE A 311 1.22 -18.73 -5.26
C PHE A 311 2.12 -19.96 -5.15
N GLU A 312 1.58 -21.18 -5.06
CA GLU A 312 2.34 -22.39 -4.73
C GLU A 312 3.59 -22.59 -5.62
N ALA A 313 3.45 -22.40 -6.93
CA ALA A 313 4.54 -22.54 -7.90
C ALA A 313 5.63 -21.45 -7.81
N TYR A 314 5.38 -20.37 -7.07
CA TYR A 314 6.25 -19.19 -6.95
C TYR A 314 6.86 -19.06 -5.55
N LEU A 315 6.41 -19.86 -4.59
CA LEU A 315 6.88 -19.82 -3.22
C LEU A 315 8.23 -20.55 -3.07
N PRO A 316 9.21 -19.99 -2.34
CA PRO A 316 10.49 -20.64 -2.15
C PRO A 316 10.37 -21.89 -1.26
N ALA A 317 11.26 -22.86 -1.47
CA ALA A 317 11.28 -24.09 -0.68
C ALA A 317 11.48 -23.82 0.82
N GLY A 318 10.60 -24.40 1.64
CA GLY A 318 10.59 -24.24 3.10
C GLY A 318 10.10 -22.87 3.58
N TRP A 319 9.40 -22.09 2.75
CA TRP A 319 8.93 -20.75 3.12
C TRP A 319 8.13 -20.72 4.44
N ARG A 320 7.28 -21.74 4.70
CA ARG A 320 6.45 -21.83 5.91
C ARG A 320 7.27 -21.81 7.20
N GLU A 321 8.45 -22.43 7.19
CA GLU A 321 9.33 -22.54 8.35
C GLU A 321 10.36 -21.41 8.41
N LYS A 322 10.70 -20.83 7.26
CA LYS A 322 11.75 -19.82 7.10
C LYS A 322 11.22 -18.39 7.30
N GLN A 323 10.15 -18.01 6.60
CA GLN A 323 9.65 -16.62 6.61
C GLN A 323 9.30 -16.11 8.02
N PRO A 324 8.75 -16.90 8.96
CA PRO A 324 8.51 -16.42 10.31
C PRO A 324 9.77 -15.99 11.08
N ARG A 325 10.96 -16.51 10.72
CA ARG A 325 12.22 -16.26 11.46
C ARG A 325 12.78 -14.84 11.28
N ILE A 326 12.28 -14.11 10.28
CA ILE A 326 12.72 -12.73 9.98
C ILE A 326 11.76 -11.66 10.52
N HIS A 327 10.75 -12.06 11.28
CA HIS A 327 9.78 -11.16 11.92
C HIS A 327 9.96 -11.16 13.43
N THR A 328 9.34 -10.21 14.12
CA THR A 328 9.31 -10.08 15.58
C THR A 328 8.42 -11.14 16.25
N GLU A 329 7.95 -10.88 17.46
CA GLU A 329 6.79 -11.55 18.04
C GLU A 329 5.47 -11.06 17.42
N PRO A 330 4.39 -11.86 17.50
CA PRO A 330 3.07 -11.49 16.97
C PRO A 330 2.46 -10.26 17.63
N HIS A 331 1.63 -9.55 16.86
CA HIS A 331 0.74 -8.54 17.42
C HIS A 331 -0.28 -9.19 18.39
N PRO A 332 -0.58 -8.61 19.57
CA PRO A 332 -1.49 -9.22 20.56
C PRO A 332 -2.89 -9.55 20.02
N SER A 333 -3.41 -8.73 19.10
CA SER A 333 -4.69 -8.97 18.42
C SER A 333 -4.62 -9.98 17.28
N PHE A 334 -3.41 -10.34 16.79
CA PHE A 334 -3.21 -11.20 15.63
C PHE A 334 -2.16 -12.29 15.91
N GLN A 335 -2.35 -13.05 17.00
CA GLN A 335 -1.36 -13.98 17.54
C GLN A 335 -0.92 -15.12 16.59
N ARG A 336 -1.69 -15.36 15.52
CA ARG A 336 -1.37 -16.37 14.50
C ARG A 336 -0.28 -15.88 13.53
N LEU A 337 -0.07 -14.58 13.40
CA LEU A 337 0.83 -13.99 12.42
C LEU A 337 2.24 -13.76 13.01
N PRO A 338 3.29 -13.73 12.18
CA PRO A 338 4.66 -13.72 12.67
C PRO A 338 5.13 -12.36 13.22
N GLY A 339 4.37 -11.27 13.06
CA GLY A 339 4.75 -9.94 13.56
C GLY A 339 5.46 -9.08 12.52
N VAL A 340 6.13 -8.01 12.98
CA VAL A 340 6.74 -6.98 12.12
C VAL A 340 8.06 -7.47 11.53
N LEU A 341 8.36 -7.11 10.29
CA LEU A 341 9.60 -7.48 9.61
C LEU A 341 10.82 -6.79 10.24
N ASP A 342 11.88 -7.54 10.54
CA ASP A 342 13.13 -7.03 11.12
C ASP A 342 14.31 -7.18 10.14
N ALA A 343 14.89 -6.06 9.73
CA ALA A 343 15.99 -6.05 8.77
C ALA A 343 17.25 -6.75 9.29
N ALA A 344 17.53 -6.72 10.59
CA ALA A 344 18.67 -7.43 11.17
C ALA A 344 18.49 -8.94 11.05
N ARG A 345 17.28 -9.44 11.36
CA ARG A 345 16.97 -10.88 11.21
C ARG A 345 17.03 -11.33 9.76
N VAL A 346 16.61 -10.48 8.80
CA VAL A 346 16.76 -10.77 7.36
C VAL A 346 18.21 -11.04 6.99
N VAL A 347 19.13 -10.20 7.47
CA VAL A 347 20.57 -10.34 7.22
C VAL A 347 21.14 -11.57 7.93
N GLU A 348 20.85 -11.73 9.22
CA GLU A 348 21.35 -12.83 10.06
C GLU A 348 20.90 -14.21 9.56
N GLN A 349 19.61 -14.34 9.22
CA GLN A 349 19.03 -15.61 8.76
C GLN A 349 19.29 -15.85 7.27
N GLY A 350 19.64 -14.80 6.53
CA GLY A 350 19.87 -14.86 5.10
C GLY A 350 18.61 -15.19 4.28
N ILE A 351 17.43 -14.80 4.75
CA ILE A 351 16.13 -15.12 4.15
C ILE A 351 15.58 -13.87 3.44
N ALA A 352 15.33 -13.96 2.14
CA ALA A 352 14.68 -12.88 1.40
C ALA A 352 13.20 -12.74 1.83
N PRO A 353 12.76 -11.55 2.26
CA PRO A 353 11.36 -11.32 2.61
C PRO A 353 10.45 -11.43 1.39
N LEU A 354 9.27 -11.99 1.57
CA LEU A 354 8.23 -12.03 0.56
C LEU A 354 7.26 -10.86 0.72
N ALA A 355 6.72 -10.36 -0.40
CA ALA A 355 5.65 -9.38 -0.41
C ALA A 355 4.57 -9.76 -1.43
N ALA A 356 3.31 -9.70 -1.04
CA ALA A 356 2.20 -9.88 -1.97
C ALA A 356 2.02 -8.61 -2.80
N ILE A 357 1.71 -8.75 -4.09
CA ILE A 357 1.50 -7.58 -4.97
C ILE A 357 0.70 -8.02 -6.19
N ALA A 358 -0.10 -7.14 -6.80
CA ALA A 358 -0.61 -7.45 -8.14
C ALA A 358 0.47 -7.18 -9.21
N MET A 359 0.43 -7.92 -10.31
CA MET A 359 1.27 -7.66 -11.47
C MET A 359 0.54 -6.70 -12.42
N ILE A 360 1.20 -5.64 -12.86
CA ILE A 360 0.69 -4.68 -13.85
C ILE A 360 1.61 -4.64 -15.08
N GLY A 361 1.09 -4.22 -16.23
CA GLY A 361 1.84 -4.12 -17.49
C GLY A 361 2.98 -3.12 -17.41
N ALA A 362 4.18 -3.51 -17.85
CA ALA A 362 5.36 -2.64 -17.90
C ALA A 362 5.25 -1.51 -18.94
N ASP A 363 4.34 -1.64 -19.90
CA ASP A 363 4.12 -0.68 -20.99
C ASP A 363 3.26 0.53 -20.59
N GLY A 364 2.70 0.53 -19.38
CA GLY A 364 1.75 1.55 -18.92
C GLY A 364 0.43 1.55 -19.70
N ARG A 365 0.05 0.41 -20.32
CA ARG A 365 -1.16 0.27 -21.13
C ARG A 365 -1.94 -1.01 -20.81
N ALA A 366 -1.26 -2.14 -20.65
CA ALA A 366 -1.90 -3.44 -20.48
C ALA A 366 -2.69 -3.60 -19.17
N GLY A 367 -2.48 -2.72 -18.19
CA GLY A 367 -3.23 -2.71 -16.94
C GLY A 367 -2.90 -3.89 -16.02
N LEU A 368 -3.90 -4.43 -15.34
CA LEU A 368 -3.75 -5.55 -14.42
C LEU A 368 -3.48 -6.86 -15.19
N LEU A 369 -2.35 -7.50 -14.91
CA LEU A 369 -1.97 -8.79 -15.51
C LEU A 369 -2.36 -9.97 -14.63
N GLY A 370 -2.34 -9.81 -13.31
CA GLY A 370 -2.67 -10.87 -12.36
C GLY A 370 -2.14 -10.66 -10.96
N ARG A 371 -1.99 -11.76 -10.23
CA ARG A 371 -1.43 -11.75 -8.87
C ARG A 371 0.06 -11.99 -8.93
N GLY A 372 0.80 -11.45 -7.97
CA GLY A 372 2.25 -11.52 -7.91
C GLY A 372 2.76 -11.72 -6.49
N LEU A 373 3.92 -12.34 -6.42
CA LEU A 373 4.73 -12.48 -5.24
C LEU A 373 6.09 -11.84 -5.56
N TYR A 374 6.53 -10.95 -4.70
CA TYR A 374 7.83 -10.30 -4.81
C TYR A 374 8.77 -10.85 -3.74
N SER A 375 10.02 -11.12 -4.12
CA SER A 375 11.09 -11.47 -3.19
C SER A 375 12.00 -10.25 -3.06
N ALA A 376 11.96 -9.61 -1.89
CA ALA A 376 12.73 -8.40 -1.66
C ALA A 376 14.24 -8.74 -1.62
N PRO A 377 15.08 -8.02 -2.40
CA PRO A 377 16.47 -8.37 -2.56
C PRO A 377 17.22 -8.16 -1.23
N ARG A 378 17.97 -9.18 -0.79
CA ARG A 378 18.66 -9.16 0.51
C ARG A 378 19.65 -8.00 0.67
N GLU A 379 20.31 -7.61 -0.41
CA GLU A 379 21.23 -6.47 -0.45
C GLU A 379 20.60 -5.17 0.06
N LEU A 380 19.27 -5.02 -0.08
CA LEU A 380 18.51 -3.89 0.41
C LEU A 380 18.59 -3.79 1.94
N PHE A 381 18.47 -4.93 2.62
CA PHE A 381 18.51 -5.04 4.07
C PHE A 381 19.96 -5.00 4.59
N GLU A 382 20.89 -5.64 3.87
CA GLU A 382 22.33 -5.59 4.19
C GLU A 382 22.85 -4.14 4.16
N ARG A 383 22.45 -3.36 3.14
CA ARG A 383 22.76 -1.92 3.07
C ARG A 383 22.11 -1.12 4.19
N ALA A 384 20.85 -1.42 4.53
CA ALA A 384 20.14 -0.70 5.58
C ALA A 384 20.75 -0.92 6.96
N VAL A 385 21.11 -2.17 7.29
CA VAL A 385 21.76 -2.53 8.56
C VAL A 385 23.21 -2.01 8.62
N LYS A 386 23.96 -2.07 7.51
CA LYS A 386 25.36 -1.59 7.47
C LYS A 386 25.48 -0.07 7.58
N ASN A 387 24.59 0.67 6.95
CA ASN A 387 24.58 2.14 6.97
C ASN A 387 23.64 2.71 8.03
N PHE A 388 23.23 1.87 8.97
CA PHE A 388 22.43 2.29 10.09
C PHE A 388 23.26 3.24 10.95
N PRO A 389 22.79 4.47 11.23
CA PRO A 389 23.58 5.41 12.00
C PRO A 389 23.86 4.82 13.38
N ALA A 390 25.12 4.45 13.63
CA ALA A 390 25.59 4.13 14.96
C ALA A 390 25.55 5.43 15.77
N ASP A 391 24.65 5.47 16.75
CA ASP A 391 24.55 6.49 17.79
C ASP A 391 24.82 7.94 17.34
N GLN A 392 23.78 8.62 16.85
CA GLN A 392 23.63 10.03 17.23
C GLN A 392 22.95 10.04 18.60
N ALA A 393 23.74 9.77 19.65
CA ALA A 393 23.33 9.90 21.03
C ALA A 393 23.17 11.37 21.43
#